data_AF-A0A6L3JR26-F1
#
_entry.id   AF-A0A6L3JR26-F1
#
_cell.length_a   1.000
_cell.length_b   1.000
_cell.length_c   1.000
_cell.angle_alpha   90.00
_cell.angle_beta   90.00
_cell.angle_gamma   90.00
#
_symmetry.space_group_name_H-M   'P 1'
#
loop_
_entity.id
_entity.type
_entity.pdbx_description
1 polymer ?
#
loop_
_entity_poly.entity_id
_entity_poly.type
_entity_poly.pdbx_seq_one_letter_code
_entity_poly.pdbx_strand_id
1 'polypeptide(L)'
;MYHCTLLFSANLDVLHTVLKGKSDELESIPGLKNIRAVPSVPSEVVNLNCFLDVSVNIKRFIHLLFHYFLIEDEKNSIYHFSRKDLAAIELLKVEKYANEDWIHHRVTLKKI
;
A
#
# COMPACT_ATOMS: atom_id res chain seq x y z
N MET A 1 -7.51 -9.44 -8.15
CA MET A 1 -7.55 -7.97 -8.00
C MET A 1 -6.20 -7.43 -8.41
N TYR A 2 -6.14 -6.68 -9.50
CA TYR A 2 -4.93 -5.93 -9.88
C TYR A 2 -4.94 -4.59 -9.14
N HIS A 3 -3.83 -4.25 -8.50
CA HIS A 3 -3.63 -2.96 -7.85
C HIS A 3 -2.24 -2.44 -8.18
N CYS A 4 -2.09 -1.13 -8.26
CA CYS A 4 -0.81 -0.47 -8.46
C CYS A 4 -0.77 0.84 -7.65
N THR A 5 0.42 1.42 -7.56
CA THR A 5 0.65 2.69 -6.88
C THR A 5 1.14 3.71 -7.89
N LEU A 6 0.53 4.89 -7.90
CA LEU A 6 1.01 6.05 -8.66
C LEU A 6 1.58 7.06 -7.67
N LEU A 7 2.89 7.30 -7.76
CA LEU A 7 3.55 8.31 -6.94
C LEU A 7 3.28 9.69 -7.53
N PHE A 8 2.33 10.44 -6.98
CA PHE A 8 1.99 11.75 -7.51
C PHE A 8 2.89 12.87 -6.99
N SER A 9 3.06 12.93 -5.66
CA SER A 9 3.83 13.97 -4.96
C SER A 9 4.31 13.48 -3.59
N ALA A 10 4.78 12.23 -3.51
CA ALA A 10 5.27 11.62 -2.28
C ALA A 10 6.62 12.21 -1.84
N ASN A 11 6.91 12.18 -0.53
CA ASN A 11 8.24 12.49 -0.03
C ASN A 11 9.18 11.30 -0.29
N LEU A 12 9.98 11.40 -1.36
CA LEU A 12 10.84 10.30 -1.81
C LEU A 12 12.01 10.03 -0.87
N ASP A 13 12.50 11.05 -0.14
CA ASP A 13 13.57 10.88 0.84
C ASP A 13 13.09 10.04 2.03
N VAL A 14 11.90 10.35 2.55
CA VAL A 14 11.26 9.57 3.63
C VAL A 14 10.98 8.17 3.13
N LEU A 15 10.39 8.01 1.94
CA LEU A 15 10.09 6.70 1.34
C LEU A 15 11.34 5.82 1.25
N HIS A 16 12.43 6.35 0.69
CA HIS A 16 13.69 5.64 0.57
C HIS A 16 14.29 5.28 1.93
N THR A 17 14.17 6.17 2.92
CA THR A 17 14.70 5.92 4.27
C THR A 17 13.93 4.83 4.99
N VAL A 18 12.60 4.82 4.94
CA VAL A 18 11.78 3.83 5.68
C VAL A 18 11.77 2.44 5.03
N LEU A 19 12.05 2.36 3.73
CA LEU A 19 12.14 1.07 3.01
C LEU A 19 13.51 0.40 3.16
N LYS A 20 14.54 1.11 3.63
CA LYS A 20 15.81 0.50 4.01
C LYS A 20 15.57 -0.35 5.25
N GLY A 21 15.38 -1.66 5.04
CA GLY A 21 15.36 -2.62 6.13
C GLY A 21 16.63 -2.51 6.96
N LYS A 22 16.54 -2.83 8.26
CA LYS A 22 17.73 -2.95 9.11
C LYS A 22 18.56 -4.14 8.62
N SER A 23 19.61 -3.88 7.85
CA SER A 23 20.47 -4.92 7.28
C SER A 23 21.28 -5.69 8.33
N ASP A 24 21.48 -5.13 9.53
CA ASP A 24 22.58 -5.57 10.39
C ASP A 24 22.14 -6.33 11.66
N GLU A 25 20.84 -6.40 12.00
CA GLU A 25 20.38 -7.00 13.27
C GLU A 25 19.79 -8.42 13.10
N LEU A 26 19.52 -8.89 11.87
CA LEU A 26 18.93 -10.22 11.65
C LEU A 26 19.94 -11.38 11.79
N GLU A 27 21.24 -11.08 11.74
CA GLU A 27 22.33 -12.07 11.87
C GLU A 27 22.54 -12.58 13.31
N SER A 28 21.87 -12.02 14.33
CA SER A 28 22.22 -12.27 15.75
C SER A 28 21.08 -12.72 16.66
N ILE A 29 19.97 -13.25 16.13
CA ILE A 29 18.96 -13.93 16.99
C ILE A 29 19.11 -15.46 16.86
N PRO A 30 19.74 -16.14 17.84
CA PRO A 30 19.83 -17.60 17.84
C PRO A 30 18.42 -18.20 17.83
N GLY A 31 18.12 -19.05 16.84
CA GLY A 31 16.82 -19.72 16.69
C GLY A 31 15.91 -19.15 15.58
N LEU A 32 16.20 -17.96 15.06
CA LEU A 32 15.41 -17.31 14.00
C LEU A 32 15.81 -17.78 12.58
N LYS A 33 16.19 -19.04 12.43
CA LYS A 33 16.90 -19.53 11.22
C LYS A 33 16.05 -19.61 9.94
N ASN A 34 14.75 -19.31 9.94
CA ASN A 34 13.92 -19.53 8.74
C ASN A 34 12.73 -18.56 8.61
N ILE A 35 12.96 -17.24 8.61
CA ILE A 35 11.93 -16.32 8.08
C ILE A 35 11.96 -16.43 6.56
N ARG A 36 10.99 -17.16 5.99
CA ARG A 36 10.75 -17.21 4.54
C ARG A 36 9.98 -15.97 4.11
N ALA A 37 10.67 -14.84 3.99
CA ALA A 37 10.13 -13.64 3.38
C ALA A 37 10.59 -13.54 1.91
N VAL A 38 9.74 -12.96 1.06
CA VAL A 38 10.12 -12.64 -0.32
C VAL A 38 10.76 -11.26 -0.32
N PRO A 39 12.03 -11.12 -0.76
CA PRO A 39 12.68 -9.82 -0.80
C PRO A 39 12.02 -8.91 -1.83
N SER A 40 11.94 -7.61 -1.52
CA SER A 40 11.57 -6.59 -2.48
C SER A 40 12.74 -6.25 -3.41
N VAL A 41 12.44 -5.82 -4.64
CA VAL A 41 13.45 -5.33 -5.59
C VAL A 41 13.51 -3.80 -5.49
N PRO A 42 14.63 -3.21 -5.03
CA PRO A 42 14.79 -1.76 -5.03
C PRO A 42 14.74 -1.21 -6.45
N SER A 43 14.12 -0.06 -6.64
CA SER A 43 14.06 0.60 -7.94
C SER A 43 14.05 2.11 -7.74
N GLU A 44 14.67 2.83 -8.68
CA GLU A 44 14.56 4.28 -8.73
C GLU A 44 13.12 4.69 -9.08
N VAL A 45 12.63 5.72 -8.41
CA VAL A 45 11.25 6.18 -8.55
C VAL A 45 11.20 7.69 -8.63
N VAL A 46 10.13 8.21 -9.23
CA VAL A 46 9.90 9.65 -9.42
C VAL A 46 8.42 9.97 -9.23
N ASN A 47 8.13 11.20 -8.85
CA ASN A 47 6.77 11.70 -8.74
C ASN A 47 6.23 12.18 -10.10
N LEU A 48 4.97 11.83 -10.39
CA LEU A 48 4.29 12.21 -11.63
C LEU A 48 4.12 13.72 -11.78
N ASN A 49 3.95 14.46 -10.68
CA ASN A 49 3.77 15.91 -10.74
C ASN A 49 4.98 16.65 -11.37
N CYS A 50 6.17 16.04 -11.40
CA CYS A 50 7.35 16.58 -12.06
C CYS A 50 7.25 16.59 -13.59
N PHE A 51 6.30 15.84 -14.18
CA PHE A 51 6.14 15.68 -15.62
C PHE A 51 4.87 16.32 -16.17
N LEU A 52 4.12 17.06 -15.35
CA LEU A 52 2.89 17.71 -15.79
C LEU A 52 3.17 19.15 -16.20
N ASP A 53 2.85 19.51 -17.44
CA ASP A 53 3.02 20.87 -17.97
C ASP A 53 2.16 21.92 -17.23
N VAL A 54 1.06 21.46 -16.62
CA VAL A 54 0.14 22.30 -15.86
C VAL A 54 0.20 21.89 -14.40
N SER A 55 0.27 22.88 -13.50
CA SER A 55 0.17 22.62 -12.06
C SER A 55 -1.19 22.01 -11.74
N VAL A 56 -1.21 20.71 -11.49
CA VAL A 56 -2.40 19.95 -11.11
C VAL A 56 -2.24 19.59 -9.64
N ASN A 57 -3.26 19.84 -8.82
CA ASN A 57 -3.25 19.34 -7.44
C ASN A 57 -3.72 17.87 -7.40
N ILE A 58 -3.38 17.15 -6.32
CA ILE A 58 -3.69 15.72 -6.19
C ILE A 58 -5.19 15.42 -6.33
N LYS A 59 -6.08 16.29 -5.82
CA LYS A 59 -7.53 16.08 -5.92
C LYS A 59 -8.00 16.13 -7.37
N ARG A 60 -7.47 17.08 -8.15
CA ARG A 60 -7.77 17.21 -9.57
C ARG A 60 -7.19 16.03 -10.37
N PHE A 61 -5.98 15.58 -10.04
CA PHE A 61 -5.38 14.40 -10.66
C PHE A 61 -6.23 13.14 -10.45
N ILE A 62 -6.65 12.87 -9.20
CA ILE A 62 -7.53 11.73 -8.87
C ILE A 62 -8.84 11.81 -9.65
N HIS A 63 -9.45 13.00 -9.75
CA HIS A 63 -10.68 13.18 -10.51
C HIS A 63 -10.51 12.88 -12.00
N LEU A 64 -9.43 13.36 -12.62
CA LEU A 64 -9.14 13.09 -14.03
C LEU A 64 -8.88 11.60 -14.28
N LEU A 65 -8.12 10.94 -13.40
CA LEU A 65 -7.86 9.51 -13.47
C LEU A 65 -9.14 8.69 -13.32
N PHE A 66 -10.00 9.06 -12.37
CA PHE A 66 -11.29 8.40 -12.16
C PHE A 66 -12.22 8.57 -13.36
N HIS A 67 -12.28 9.79 -13.92
CA HIS A 67 -13.06 10.08 -15.11
C HIS A 67 -12.57 9.28 -16.33
N TYR A 68 -11.25 9.15 -16.51
CA TYR A 68 -10.65 8.32 -17.56
C TYR A 68 -11.19 6.88 -17.49
N PHE A 69 -11.08 6.22 -16.33
CA PHE A 69 -11.57 4.85 -16.18
C PHE A 69 -13.09 4.70 -16.26
N LEU A 70 -13.86 5.69 -15.80
CA LEU A 70 -15.32 5.61 -15.86
C LEU A 70 -15.88 5.76 -17.28
N ILE A 71 -15.26 6.60 -18.11
CA ILE A 71 -15.80 6.92 -19.44
C ILE A 71 -15.34 5.92 -20.50
N GLU A 72 -14.14 5.34 -20.37
CA GLU A 72 -13.63 4.42 -21.38
C GLU A 72 -14.39 3.09 -21.48
N ASP A 73 -15.11 2.67 -20.43
CA ASP A 73 -15.94 1.46 -20.45
C ASP A 73 -17.35 1.78 -19.92
N GLU A 74 -18.35 1.71 -20.81
CA GLU A 74 -19.76 1.95 -20.50
C GLU A 74 -20.32 1.00 -19.43
N LYS A 75 -19.65 -0.13 -19.14
CA LYS A 75 -20.05 -1.05 -18.07
C LYS A 75 -19.57 -0.59 -16.69
N ASN A 76 -18.64 0.36 -16.63
CA ASN A 76 -18.16 0.87 -15.35
C ASN A 76 -19.24 1.73 -14.70
N SER A 77 -19.45 1.51 -13.40
CA SER A 77 -20.44 2.24 -12.62
C SER A 77 -19.94 2.51 -11.22
N ILE A 78 -20.50 3.55 -10.60
CA ILE A 78 -20.15 3.94 -9.23
C ILE A 78 -20.99 3.10 -8.26
N TYR A 79 -20.32 2.19 -7.55
CA TYR A 79 -20.93 1.47 -6.44
C TYR A 79 -20.91 2.34 -5.18
N HIS A 80 -22.09 2.51 -4.57
CA HIS A 80 -22.25 3.23 -3.31
C HIS A 80 -22.41 2.23 -2.17
N PHE A 81 -21.49 2.27 -1.19
CA PHE A 81 -21.55 1.36 -0.05
C PHE A 81 -22.85 1.54 0.74
N SER A 82 -23.52 0.43 1.01
CA SER A 82 -24.65 0.38 1.92
C SER A 82 -24.16 0.44 3.38
N ARG A 83 -25.09 0.67 4.32
CA ARG A 83 -24.79 0.59 5.76
C ARG A 83 -24.24 -0.79 6.16
N LYS A 84 -24.71 -1.86 5.51
CA LYS A 84 -24.25 -3.23 5.76
C LYS A 84 -22.80 -3.40 5.30
N ASP A 85 -22.44 -2.84 4.14
CA ASP A 85 -21.07 -2.92 3.62
C ASP A 85 -20.11 -2.14 4.52
N LEU A 86 -20.50 -0.94 4.96
CA LEU A 86 -19.69 -0.14 5.89
C LEU A 86 -19.44 -0.87 7.21
N ALA A 87 -20.46 -1.54 7.77
CA ALA A 87 -20.29 -2.35 8.97
C ALA A 87 -19.35 -3.54 8.75
N ALA A 88 -19.45 -4.21 7.60
CA ALA A 88 -18.57 -5.33 7.25
C ALA A 88 -17.12 -4.87 7.01
N ILE A 89 -16.91 -3.71 6.38
CA ILE A 89 -15.59 -3.10 6.16
C ILE A 89 -14.94 -2.76 7.51
N GLU A 90 -15.68 -2.16 8.44
CA GLU A 90 -15.14 -1.81 9.75
C GLU A 90 -14.78 -3.07 10.55
N LEU A 91 -15.62 -4.10 10.52
CA LEU A 91 -15.30 -5.39 11.13
C LEU A 91 -14.01 -5.98 10.54
N LEU A 92 -13.91 -6.02 9.20
CA LEU A 92 -12.74 -6.56 8.50
C LEU A 92 -11.46 -5.77 8.79
N LYS A 93 -11.56 -4.46 8.95
CA LYS A 93 -10.45 -3.60 9.37
C LYS A 93 -9.97 -4.02 10.77
N VAL A 94 -10.85 -4.12 11.75
CA VAL A 94 -10.47 -4.44 13.15
C VAL A 94 -9.93 -5.86 13.28
N GLU A 95 -10.55 -6.84 12.62
CA GLU A 95 -10.17 -8.24 12.74
C GLU A 95 -8.89 -8.58 11.97
N LYS A 96 -8.55 -7.80 10.92
CA LYS A 96 -7.48 -8.15 10.00
C LYS A 96 -6.53 -6.99 9.71
N TYR A 97 -6.99 -5.95 9.00
CA TYR A 97 -6.06 -4.97 8.41
C TYR A 97 -5.45 -3.98 9.40
N ALA A 98 -6.03 -3.82 10.59
CA ALA A 98 -5.48 -3.06 11.72
C ALA A 98 -5.04 -3.98 12.88
N ASN A 99 -5.11 -5.30 12.70
CA ASN A 99 -4.78 -6.27 13.73
C ASN A 99 -3.26 -6.55 13.74
N GLU A 100 -2.61 -6.36 14.88
CA GLU A 100 -1.17 -6.55 15.07
C GLU A 100 -0.69 -7.99 14.82
N ASP A 101 -1.49 -8.99 15.20
CA ASP A 101 -1.16 -10.40 14.98
C ASP A 101 -1.20 -10.73 13.49
N TRP A 102 -2.10 -10.09 12.73
CA TRP A 102 -2.14 -10.18 11.26
C TRP A 102 -0.95 -9.45 10.62
N ILE A 103 -0.69 -8.19 10.99
CA ILE A 103 0.37 -7.35 10.39
C ILE A 103 1.76 -7.95 10.63
N HIS A 104 2.04 -8.41 11.85
CA HIS A 104 3.37 -8.88 12.25
C HIS A 104 3.50 -10.41 12.28
N HIS A 105 2.46 -11.14 11.88
CA HIS A 105 2.45 -12.61 11.86
C HIS A 105 2.93 -13.24 13.19
N ARG A 106 2.50 -12.69 14.33
CA ARG A 106 3.04 -13.01 15.67
C ARG A 106 2.73 -14.43 16.15
N VAL A 107 1.82 -15.16 15.50
CA VAL A 107 1.46 -16.54 15.83
C VAL A 107 2.65 -17.50 15.69
N THR A 108 3.61 -17.19 14.81
CA THR A 108 4.81 -18.00 14.59
C THR A 108 5.94 -17.64 15.56
N LEU A 109 5.90 -16.44 16.16
CA LEU A 109 6.91 -15.94 17.12
C LEU A 109 6.66 -16.40 18.57
N LYS A 110 5.45 -16.85 18.92
CA LYS A 110 5.09 -17.35 20.26
C LYS A 110 5.49 -18.82 20.54
N LYS A 111 6.09 -19.51 19.57
CA LYS A 111 6.60 -20.90 19.75
C LYS A 111 8.10 -20.96 20.07
N ILE A 112 8.70 -19.84 20.47
CA ILE A 112 10.09 -19.75 20.96
C ILE A 112 10.05 -19.49 22.47
#